data_AF-R5A5L7-F1
#
_entry.id   AF-R5A5L7-F1
#
_cell.length_a   1.000
_cell.length_b   1.000
_cell.length_c   1.000
_cell.angle_alpha   90.00
_cell.angle_beta   90.00
_cell.angle_gamma   90.00
#
_symmetry.space_group_name_H-M   'P 1'
#
loop_
_entity.id
_entity.type
_entity.pdbx_description
1 polymer ?
#
loop_
_entity_poly.entity_id
_entity_poly.type
_entity_poly.pdbx_seq_one_letter_code
_entity_poly.pdbx_strand_id
1 'polypeptide(L)'
;MNLADRAAQVQSFLKPGQGVLLTEYRHRVFFLEFPSSAGTIFLTAENRYFLVDFRYIEMAGRIGNGFQVILQDQLSQQLGALAEENGVTEFFTDVEVLTLESFESLRDLVAPGHLEEGGQLSALLRELELHKTEKELVNEQKAKKIGAKVEERFSRYVTEGISLETLKRKLGELRGEEGDESHTFAAEFRINGKEAGINGRLKGGDELQVSFKPVVGLTSQWWTMSFPVKETPPIPVQSRRDFLKELLWESGSAILLSSSPNLYYYLGRDPGPGGWLFYDGKQILLLGGSDPEIPGVDFLPKEQWSQLGKVIKAEKIHTVYTERGIPLNLINMWKELPCTVIPSEELEERIYRRRSVKGWEEIERIRAAQEITDRVFMEALNYIHEGMSDVQIQRMVGVLFYEMGSRMDSFNHVSGCGVDTSLPHVRPSGRIAKRGDFVMLDIGAQVEGYGSDMTRMVGIGQVDQEKQEIYQLVLKAQNAAIDAVQPGAVCCEVDGTARKIIDDRGYDQYFLHGLGHPVGCGGREGPRFNQTDASILRPGVVMTGEPGIYLPGKFGVRIEDMIYVGENGGENLTHSPKELICV
;
A
#
# COMPACT_ATOMS: atom_id res chain seq x y z
N MET A 1 -5.80 -26.80 10.01
CA MET A 1 -6.13 -26.25 11.34
C MET A 1 -7.34 -25.33 11.17
N ASN A 2 -8.37 -25.41 12.03
CA ASN A 2 -9.48 -24.45 11.95
C ASN A 2 -9.11 -23.15 12.70
N LEU A 3 -9.85 -22.06 12.49
CA LEU A 3 -9.52 -20.75 13.10
C LEU A 3 -9.65 -20.75 14.63
N ALA A 4 -10.61 -21.49 15.18
CA ALA A 4 -10.82 -21.60 16.62
C ALA A 4 -9.62 -22.27 17.32
N ASP A 5 -8.92 -23.17 16.62
CA ASP A 5 -7.69 -23.81 17.08
C ASP A 5 -6.52 -22.80 17.18
N ARG A 6 -6.45 -21.78 16.29
CA ARG A 6 -5.37 -20.78 16.29
C ARG A 6 -5.41 -19.89 17.54
N ALA A 7 -6.58 -19.32 17.84
CA ALA A 7 -6.76 -18.52 19.04
C ALA A 7 -6.57 -19.36 20.31
N ALA A 8 -7.07 -20.61 20.33
CA ALA A 8 -6.86 -21.52 21.47
C ALA A 8 -5.37 -21.80 21.74
N GLN A 9 -4.55 -21.96 20.70
CA GLN A 9 -3.11 -22.18 20.88
C GLN A 9 -2.41 -20.94 21.45
N VAL A 10 -2.78 -19.74 21.02
CA VAL A 10 -2.27 -18.50 21.65
C VAL A 10 -2.77 -18.37 23.10
N GLN A 11 -4.03 -18.73 23.39
CA GLN A 11 -4.53 -18.72 24.77
C GLN A 11 -3.80 -19.74 25.66
N SER A 12 -3.37 -20.88 25.12
CA SER A 12 -2.58 -21.89 25.86
C SER A 12 -1.18 -21.42 26.25
N PHE A 13 -0.67 -20.37 25.60
CA PHE A 13 0.57 -19.70 25.95
C PHE A 13 0.41 -18.77 27.17
N LEU A 14 -0.82 -18.34 27.49
CA LEU A 14 -1.09 -17.36 28.55
C LEU A 14 -1.28 -18.03 29.92
N LYS A 15 -0.70 -17.41 30.94
CA LYS A 15 -0.99 -17.72 32.35
C LYS A 15 -2.14 -16.82 32.86
N PRO A 16 -2.77 -17.17 34.00
CA PRO A 16 -3.68 -16.24 34.67
C PRO A 16 -3.02 -14.89 34.93
N GLY A 17 -3.72 -13.81 34.62
CA GLY A 17 -3.19 -12.44 34.72
C GLY A 17 -2.51 -11.91 33.44
N GLN A 18 -2.40 -12.74 32.39
CA GLN A 18 -1.78 -12.38 31.12
C GLN A 18 -2.80 -12.24 29.99
N GLY A 19 -2.54 -11.30 29.08
CA GLY A 19 -3.33 -11.09 27.87
C GLY A 19 -2.47 -10.79 26.65
N VAL A 20 -3.05 -10.92 25.46
CA VAL A 20 -2.41 -10.60 24.18
C VAL A 20 -3.21 -9.51 23.47
N LEU A 21 -2.52 -8.48 22.99
CA LEU A 21 -3.08 -7.44 22.13
C LEU A 21 -2.47 -7.49 20.73
N LEU A 22 -3.31 -7.59 19.71
CA LEU A 22 -2.90 -7.64 18.30
C LEU A 22 -3.69 -6.60 17.50
N THR A 23 -2.96 -5.69 16.85
CA THR A 23 -3.54 -4.56 16.10
C THR A 23 -3.10 -4.51 14.65
N GLU A 24 -2.35 -5.50 14.16
CA GLU A 24 -1.93 -5.51 12.77
C GLU A 24 -2.97 -6.18 11.85
N TYR A 25 -3.07 -5.68 10.62
CA TYR A 25 -4.00 -6.19 9.61
C TYR A 25 -3.87 -7.71 9.41
N ARG A 26 -2.63 -8.20 9.37
CA ARG A 26 -2.33 -9.62 9.22
C ARG A 26 -2.97 -10.48 10.31
N HIS A 27 -2.98 -10.03 11.57
CA HIS A 27 -3.54 -10.80 12.67
C HIS A 27 -5.05 -10.89 12.57
N ARG A 28 -5.72 -9.81 12.15
CA ARG A 28 -7.17 -9.81 11.93
C ARG A 28 -7.57 -10.78 10.84
N VAL A 29 -6.83 -10.81 9.73
CA VAL A 29 -7.02 -11.82 8.69
C VAL A 29 -6.74 -13.23 9.24
N PHE A 30 -5.65 -13.39 10.00
CA PHE A 30 -5.18 -14.69 10.47
C PHE A 30 -6.11 -15.37 11.50
N PHE A 31 -6.61 -14.61 12.48
CA PHE A 31 -7.46 -15.11 13.56
C PHE A 31 -8.96 -15.06 13.24
N LEU A 32 -9.39 -14.09 12.44
CA LEU A 32 -10.81 -13.78 12.26
C LEU A 32 -11.30 -14.05 10.84
N GLU A 33 -10.40 -14.32 9.88
CA GLU A 33 -10.69 -14.23 8.43
C GLU A 33 -11.31 -12.86 8.06
N PHE A 34 -10.96 -11.82 8.81
CA PHE A 34 -11.59 -10.51 8.72
C PHE A 34 -10.56 -9.44 8.29
N PRO A 35 -10.52 -9.06 7.00
CA PRO A 35 -9.56 -8.09 6.49
C PRO A 35 -9.98 -6.64 6.74
N SER A 36 -9.94 -6.17 8.00
CA SER A 36 -10.24 -4.77 8.34
C SER A 36 -8.98 -3.92 8.49
N SER A 37 -9.02 -2.66 8.01
CA SER A 37 -7.88 -1.74 8.14
C SER A 37 -7.68 -1.25 9.58
N ALA A 38 -8.69 -1.39 10.43
CA ALA A 38 -8.65 -1.07 11.85
C ALA A 38 -9.32 -2.17 12.70
N GLY A 39 -8.95 -2.22 13.97
CA GLY A 39 -9.50 -3.14 14.98
C GLY A 39 -8.42 -3.78 15.84
N THR A 40 -8.78 -4.11 17.07
CA THR A 40 -7.90 -4.66 18.10
C THR A 40 -8.43 -6.01 18.53
N ILE A 41 -7.61 -7.05 18.36
CA ILE A 41 -7.83 -8.36 18.96
C ILE A 41 -7.26 -8.31 20.38
N PHE A 42 -8.08 -8.65 21.37
CA PHE A 42 -7.66 -8.85 22.74
C PHE A 42 -7.98 -10.28 23.17
N LEU A 43 -6.94 -11.06 23.48
CA LEU A 43 -7.08 -12.44 23.96
C LEU A 43 -6.66 -12.51 25.43
N THR A 44 -7.46 -13.18 26.24
CA THR A 44 -7.09 -13.57 27.60
C THR A 44 -7.00 -15.10 27.66
N ALA A 45 -6.56 -15.67 28.78
CA ALA A 45 -6.52 -17.13 28.95
C ALA A 45 -7.89 -17.80 28.68
N GLU A 46 -8.99 -17.08 28.90
CA GLU A 46 -10.35 -17.63 28.81
C GLU A 46 -11.20 -16.96 27.71
N ASN A 47 -11.03 -15.66 27.48
CA ASN A 47 -11.90 -14.88 26.60
C ASN A 47 -11.19 -14.35 25.35
N ARG A 48 -12.00 -14.07 24.32
CA ARG A 48 -11.56 -13.57 23.02
C ARG A 48 -12.42 -12.36 22.65
N TYR A 49 -11.78 -11.22 22.45
CA TYR A 49 -12.46 -9.97 22.10
C TYR A 49 -11.92 -9.43 20.79
N PHE A 50 -12.82 -8.87 19.99
CA PHE A 50 -12.47 -8.09 18.81
C PHE A 50 -13.16 -6.74 18.90
N LEU A 51 -12.38 -5.71 19.24
CA LEU A 51 -12.84 -4.33 19.28
C LEU A 51 -12.62 -3.72 17.90
N VAL A 52 -13.67 -3.18 17.30
CA VAL A 52 -13.57 -2.67 15.92
C VAL A 52 -14.44 -1.44 15.74
N ASP A 53 -13.96 -0.49 14.94
CA ASP A 53 -14.69 0.75 14.70
C ASP A 53 -15.99 0.54 13.92
N PHE A 54 -16.84 1.56 13.94
CA PHE A 54 -18.18 1.54 13.36
C PHE A 54 -18.20 1.20 11.86
N ARG A 55 -17.11 1.44 11.10
CA ARG A 55 -17.02 1.09 9.67
C ARG A 55 -17.09 -0.42 9.43
N TYR A 56 -16.72 -1.20 10.43
CA TYR A 56 -16.58 -2.65 10.31
C TYR A 56 -17.52 -3.42 11.24
N ILE A 57 -18.17 -2.77 12.22
CA ILE A 57 -18.90 -3.45 13.29
C ILE A 57 -20.00 -4.39 12.77
N GLU A 58 -20.72 -3.99 11.73
CA GLU A 58 -21.80 -4.80 11.16
C GLU A 58 -21.25 -6.05 10.45
N MET A 59 -20.14 -5.91 9.70
CA MET A 59 -19.47 -7.05 9.08
C MET A 59 -18.80 -7.94 10.13
N ALA A 60 -18.20 -7.34 11.15
CA ALA A 60 -17.52 -8.02 12.23
C ALA A 60 -18.48 -8.86 13.07
N GLY A 61 -19.75 -8.46 13.21
CA GLY A 61 -20.78 -9.28 13.85
C GLY A 61 -21.02 -10.65 13.20
N ARG A 62 -20.48 -10.88 11.99
CA ARG A 62 -20.53 -12.19 11.30
C ARG A 62 -19.30 -13.07 11.59
N ILE A 63 -18.33 -12.57 12.36
CA ILE A 63 -17.13 -13.32 12.76
C ILE A 63 -17.56 -14.47 13.68
N GLY A 64 -17.29 -15.70 13.25
CA GLY A 64 -17.40 -16.90 14.08
C GLY A 64 -16.16 -17.12 14.96
N ASN A 65 -16.10 -18.26 15.65
CA ASN A 65 -14.92 -18.74 16.43
C ASN A 65 -14.78 -18.20 17.86
N GLY A 66 -15.89 -17.76 18.47
CA GLY A 66 -15.95 -17.43 19.90
C GLY A 66 -15.40 -16.05 20.28
N PHE A 67 -15.20 -15.17 19.30
CA PHE A 67 -14.87 -13.77 19.56
C PHE A 67 -16.11 -12.97 19.95
N GLN A 68 -16.01 -12.21 21.04
CA GLN A 68 -16.96 -11.17 21.39
C GLN A 68 -16.60 -9.91 20.62
N VAL A 69 -17.49 -9.48 19.73
CA VAL A 69 -17.28 -8.33 18.86
C VAL A 69 -17.85 -7.09 19.55
N ILE A 70 -17.00 -6.08 19.74
CA ILE A 70 -17.31 -4.86 20.50
C ILE A 70 -17.11 -3.65 19.60
N LEU A 71 -18.08 -2.74 19.59
CA LEU A 71 -17.93 -1.44 18.93
C LEU A 71 -16.87 -0.62 19.65
N GLN A 72 -15.81 -0.26 18.94
CA GLN A 72 -14.76 0.58 19.46
C GLN A 72 -15.26 2.03 19.56
N ASP A 73 -15.19 2.58 20.77
CA ASP A 73 -15.44 3.99 21.09
C ASP A 73 -14.18 4.54 21.78
N GLN A 74 -14.14 4.52 23.12
CA GLN A 74 -12.96 4.90 23.90
C GLN A 74 -12.07 3.68 24.17
N LEU A 75 -11.26 3.31 23.18
CA LEU A 75 -10.50 2.05 23.15
C LEU A 75 -9.71 1.79 24.45
N SER A 76 -8.99 2.78 24.99
CA SER A 76 -8.20 2.61 26.22
C SER A 76 -9.08 2.25 27.43
N GLN A 77 -10.21 2.92 27.61
CA GLN A 77 -11.13 2.62 28.72
C GLN A 77 -11.78 1.24 28.55
N GLN A 78 -12.16 0.89 27.32
CA GLN A 78 -12.74 -0.42 27.01
C GLN A 78 -11.74 -1.54 27.26
N LEU A 79 -10.48 -1.39 26.82
CA LEU A 79 -9.41 -2.36 27.10
C LEU A 79 -9.12 -2.44 28.60
N GLY A 80 -9.08 -1.32 29.33
CA GLY A 80 -8.90 -1.30 30.78
C GLY A 80 -10.01 -2.05 31.52
N ALA A 81 -11.27 -1.82 31.16
CA ALA A 81 -12.41 -2.51 31.77
C ALA A 81 -12.40 -4.02 31.47
N LEU A 82 -12.11 -4.41 30.23
CA LEU A 82 -11.99 -5.82 29.85
C LEU A 82 -10.80 -6.48 30.56
N ALA A 83 -9.68 -5.78 30.73
CA ALA A 83 -8.53 -6.28 31.46
C ALA A 83 -8.85 -6.49 32.94
N GLU A 84 -9.53 -5.54 33.59
CA GLU A 84 -9.97 -5.66 34.98
C GLU A 84 -10.95 -6.83 35.16
N GLU A 85 -11.93 -6.96 34.26
CA GLU A 85 -12.90 -8.08 34.25
C GLU A 85 -12.20 -9.45 34.17
N ASN A 86 -11.12 -9.53 33.39
CA ASN A 86 -10.35 -10.75 33.18
C ASN A 86 -9.15 -10.91 34.11
N GLY A 87 -8.94 -9.97 35.04
CA GLY A 87 -7.79 -9.93 35.95
C GLY A 87 -6.42 -9.80 35.25
N VAL A 88 -6.37 -9.24 34.04
CA VAL A 88 -5.15 -9.07 33.25
C VAL A 88 -4.38 -7.83 33.68
N THR A 89 -3.11 -8.01 34.03
CA THR A 89 -2.18 -6.92 34.40
C THR A 89 -0.92 -6.89 33.54
N GLU A 90 -0.65 -7.97 32.82
CA GLU A 90 0.51 -8.16 31.95
C GLU A 90 0.02 -8.47 30.52
N PHE A 91 0.51 -7.69 29.56
CA PHE A 91 0.10 -7.77 28.16
C PHE A 91 1.27 -8.15 27.28
N PHE A 92 1.02 -8.99 26.29
CA PHE A 92 1.97 -9.33 25.23
C PHE A 92 1.45 -8.83 23.89
N THR A 93 2.37 -8.56 22.98
CA THR A 93 2.03 -8.23 21.60
C THR A 93 3.06 -8.82 20.63
N ASP A 94 2.72 -8.87 19.35
CA ASP A 94 3.60 -9.38 18.30
C ASP A 94 4.59 -8.30 17.89
N VAL A 95 5.81 -8.42 18.39
CA VAL A 95 6.87 -7.44 18.19
C VAL A 95 7.55 -7.57 16.82
N GLU A 96 7.32 -8.66 16.08
CA GLU A 96 7.90 -8.85 14.74
C GLU A 96 7.24 -7.98 13.66
N VAL A 97 6.06 -7.40 13.96
CA VAL A 97 5.21 -6.72 12.96
C VAL A 97 4.77 -5.32 13.36
N LEU A 98 4.89 -4.96 14.62
CA LEU A 98 4.57 -3.61 15.09
C LEU A 98 5.70 -2.64 14.79
N THR A 99 5.34 -1.37 14.55
CA THR A 99 6.29 -0.25 14.60
C THR A 99 6.50 0.23 16.04
N LEU A 100 7.56 0.99 16.30
CA LEU A 100 7.77 1.62 17.61
C LEU A 100 6.59 2.53 18.01
N GLU A 101 6.12 3.38 17.08
CA GLU A 101 4.95 4.23 17.31
C GLU A 101 3.71 3.40 17.68
N SER A 102 3.47 2.29 16.96
CA SER A 102 2.37 1.37 17.26
C SER A 102 2.54 0.74 18.65
N PHE A 103 3.77 0.38 19.04
CA PHE A 103 4.07 -0.20 20.35
C PHE A 103 3.91 0.80 21.49
N GLU A 104 4.39 2.03 21.33
CA GLU A 104 4.20 3.10 22.33
C GLU A 104 2.73 3.45 22.49
N SER A 105 2.01 3.56 21.37
CA SER A 105 0.55 3.74 21.38
C SER A 105 -0.15 2.60 22.11
N LEU A 106 0.27 1.35 21.89
CA LEU A 106 -0.27 0.19 22.59
C LEU A 106 0.05 0.19 24.08
N ARG A 107 1.27 0.59 24.46
CA ARG A 107 1.68 0.72 25.87
C ARG A 107 0.82 1.74 26.59
N ASP A 108 0.56 2.88 25.96
CA ASP A 108 -0.27 3.94 26.53
C ASP A 108 -1.74 3.50 26.64
N LEU A 109 -2.24 2.67 25.71
CA LEU A 109 -3.59 2.13 25.74
C LEU A 109 -3.88 1.22 26.95
N VAL A 110 -2.86 0.54 27.49
CA VAL A 110 -3.02 -0.47 28.56
C VAL A 110 -2.55 -0.02 29.94
N ALA A 111 -2.15 1.25 30.12
CA ALA A 111 -1.75 1.76 31.42
C ALA A 111 -2.93 1.69 32.44
N PRO A 112 -2.71 1.21 33.68
CA PRO A 112 -1.42 1.00 34.37
C PRO A 112 -0.80 -0.40 34.20
N GLY A 113 -1.33 -1.27 33.34
CA GLY A 113 -0.75 -2.58 33.03
C GLY A 113 0.61 -2.50 32.34
N HIS A 114 1.34 -3.62 32.33
CA HIS A 114 2.67 -3.70 31.71
C HIS A 114 2.59 -4.41 30.35
N LEU A 115 3.07 -3.76 29.28
CA LEU A 115 3.21 -4.37 27.95
C LEU A 115 4.63 -4.91 27.77
N GLU A 116 4.77 -6.23 27.65
CA GLU A 116 6.04 -6.92 27.44
C GLU A 116 6.34 -7.19 25.95
N GLU A 117 7.63 -7.18 25.60
CA GLU A 117 8.11 -7.60 24.27
C GLU A 117 7.91 -9.13 24.10
N GLY A 118 6.82 -9.53 23.45
CA GLY A 118 6.42 -10.93 23.28
C GLY A 118 7.24 -11.72 22.25
N GLY A 119 8.55 -11.87 22.42
CA GLY A 119 9.40 -12.63 21.48
C GLY A 119 8.98 -14.10 21.32
N GLN A 120 8.55 -14.74 22.41
CA GLN A 120 8.02 -16.11 22.39
C GLN A 120 6.63 -16.19 21.71
N LEU A 121 5.78 -15.18 21.91
CA LEU A 121 4.50 -15.04 21.21
C LEU A 121 4.72 -14.90 19.70
N SER A 122 5.69 -14.09 19.28
CA SER A 122 6.00 -13.86 17.86
C SER A 122 6.47 -15.16 17.18
N ALA A 123 7.31 -15.95 17.88
CA ALA A 123 7.74 -17.26 17.40
C ALA A 123 6.57 -18.26 17.25
N LEU A 124 5.65 -18.28 18.22
CA LEU A 124 4.44 -19.10 18.17
C LEU A 124 3.54 -18.70 16.99
N LEU A 125 3.30 -17.41 16.78
CA LEU A 125 2.48 -16.90 15.67
C LEU A 125 3.05 -17.34 14.31
N ARG A 126 4.37 -17.23 14.13
CA ARG A 126 5.06 -17.71 12.92
C ARG A 126 4.90 -19.21 12.71
N GLU A 127 4.98 -20.03 13.76
CA GLU A 127 4.77 -21.48 13.66
C GLU A 127 3.33 -21.80 13.24
N LEU A 128 2.35 -21.12 13.83
CA LEU A 128 0.94 -21.28 13.47
C LEU A 128 0.66 -20.87 12.01
N GLU A 129 1.37 -19.87 11.49
CA GLU A 129 1.25 -19.40 10.10
C GLU A 129 1.79 -20.39 9.05
N LEU A 130 2.63 -21.35 9.45
CA LEU A 130 3.09 -22.44 8.58
C LEU A 130 1.95 -23.45 8.30
N HIS A 131 0.94 -23.52 9.16
CA HIS A 131 -0.20 -24.41 9.03
C HIS A 131 -1.39 -23.72 8.34
N LYS A 132 -1.49 -23.92 7.02
CA LYS A 132 -2.57 -23.35 6.20
C LYS A 132 -3.91 -24.09 6.36
N THR A 133 -5.03 -23.38 6.18
CA THR A 133 -6.39 -23.95 6.12
C THR A 133 -6.69 -24.50 4.72
N GLU A 134 -7.70 -25.39 4.57
CA GLU A 134 -8.14 -25.87 3.24
C GLU A 134 -8.58 -24.72 2.33
N LYS A 135 -9.14 -23.65 2.88
CA LYS A 135 -9.55 -22.44 2.15
C LYS A 135 -8.35 -21.61 1.67
N GLU A 136 -7.28 -21.53 2.47
CA GLU A 136 -6.00 -20.91 2.09
C GLU A 136 -5.31 -21.71 0.97
N LEU A 137 -5.34 -23.04 1.02
CA LEU A 137 -4.80 -23.95 0.00
C LEU A 137 -5.59 -23.91 -1.34
N VAL A 138 -6.92 -23.74 -1.28
CA VAL A 138 -7.79 -23.61 -2.47
C VAL A 138 -7.62 -22.24 -3.17
N ASN A 139 -7.22 -21.19 -2.44
CA ASN A 139 -6.95 -19.86 -3.00
C ASN A 139 -5.63 -19.81 -3.78
N GLU A 140 -4.62 -20.58 -3.37
CA GLU A 140 -3.34 -20.71 -4.09
C GLU A 140 -3.49 -21.51 -5.40
N GLN A 141 -4.45 -22.44 -5.47
CA GLN A 141 -4.64 -23.33 -6.63
C GLN A 141 -5.35 -22.68 -7.84
N LYS A 142 -5.99 -21.51 -7.69
CA LYS A 142 -6.81 -20.87 -8.75
C LYS A 142 -6.09 -19.85 -9.63
N ALA A 143 -4.79 -19.59 -9.42
CA ALA A 143 -4.02 -18.55 -10.12
C ALA A 143 -3.25 -19.05 -11.36
N LYS A 144 -3.88 -19.87 -12.20
CA LYS A 144 -3.22 -20.48 -13.38
C LYS A 144 -4.06 -20.29 -14.63
N LYS A 145 -3.82 -19.21 -15.39
CA LYS A 145 -4.25 -19.11 -16.79
C LYS A 145 -3.36 -18.18 -17.66
N ILE A 146 -2.82 -18.80 -18.72
CA ILE A 146 -2.70 -18.37 -20.14
C ILE A 146 -1.46 -17.53 -20.58
N GLY A 147 -0.50 -18.21 -21.24
CA GLY A 147 -0.47 -18.38 -22.70
C GLY A 147 0.06 -17.25 -23.59
N ALA A 148 -0.73 -16.21 -23.84
CA ALA A 148 -0.34 -15.11 -24.74
C ALA A 148 0.56 -14.05 -24.08
N LYS A 149 0.77 -14.19 -22.76
CA LYS A 149 1.40 -13.18 -21.89
C LYS A 149 2.93 -13.21 -21.87
N VAL A 150 3.62 -14.13 -22.54
CA VAL A 150 5.09 -14.18 -22.49
C VAL A 150 5.71 -12.99 -23.22
N GLU A 151 5.20 -12.62 -24.39
CA GLU A 151 5.64 -11.41 -25.12
C GLU A 151 5.42 -10.14 -24.30
N GLU A 152 4.20 -10.00 -23.81
CA GLU A 152 3.75 -8.83 -23.04
C GLU A 152 4.48 -8.72 -21.70
N ARG A 153 4.61 -9.81 -20.94
CA ARG A 153 5.33 -9.83 -19.65
C ARG A 153 6.82 -9.63 -19.85
N PHE A 154 7.39 -10.23 -20.88
CA PHE A 154 8.81 -10.10 -21.15
C PHE A 154 9.18 -8.68 -21.59
N SER A 155 8.34 -8.03 -22.43
CA SER A 155 8.53 -6.64 -22.84
C SER A 155 8.68 -5.66 -21.66
N ARG A 156 8.01 -5.94 -20.53
CA ARG A 156 8.04 -5.09 -19.32
C ARG A 156 9.39 -5.07 -18.61
N TYR A 157 10.22 -6.07 -18.82
CA TYR A 157 11.58 -6.11 -18.28
C TYR A 157 12.58 -5.40 -19.19
N VAL A 158 12.25 -5.18 -20.46
CA VAL A 158 13.12 -4.55 -21.46
C VAL A 158 13.13 -3.03 -21.25
N THR A 159 14.01 -2.60 -20.36
CA THR A 159 14.17 -1.19 -19.95
C THR A 159 15.65 -0.82 -19.99
N GLU A 160 15.95 0.47 -20.08
CA GLU A 160 17.33 0.96 -20.03
C GLU A 160 18.05 0.46 -18.76
N GLY A 161 19.30 0.03 -18.91
CA GLY A 161 20.18 -0.36 -17.82
C GLY A 161 20.07 -1.82 -17.36
N ILE A 162 19.05 -2.58 -17.79
CA ILE A 162 18.93 -4.01 -17.44
C ILE A 162 20.01 -4.86 -18.14
N SER A 163 20.55 -5.87 -17.44
CA SER A 163 21.50 -6.83 -18.02
C SER A 163 20.79 -7.96 -18.78
N LEU A 164 21.43 -8.45 -19.84
CA LEU A 164 20.92 -9.57 -20.64
C LEU A 164 20.89 -10.89 -19.84
N GLU A 165 21.81 -11.08 -18.89
CA GLU A 165 21.75 -12.18 -17.92
C GLU A 165 20.50 -12.11 -17.04
N THR A 166 20.16 -10.92 -16.55
CA THR A 166 18.92 -10.71 -15.78
C THR A 166 17.69 -11.00 -16.63
N LEU A 167 17.66 -10.53 -17.88
CA LEU A 167 16.58 -10.84 -18.82
C LEU A 167 16.47 -12.34 -19.10
N LYS A 168 17.59 -13.04 -19.26
CA LYS A 168 17.60 -14.50 -19.44
C LYS A 168 17.03 -15.25 -18.24
N ARG A 169 17.38 -14.82 -17.02
CA ARG A 169 16.80 -15.34 -15.78
C ARG A 169 15.29 -15.06 -15.73
N LYS A 170 14.87 -13.83 -16.05
CA LYS A 170 13.44 -13.44 -16.10
C LYS A 170 12.64 -14.22 -17.12
N LEU A 171 13.24 -14.53 -18.28
CA LEU A 171 12.64 -15.42 -19.27
C LEU A 171 12.50 -16.85 -18.73
N GLY A 172 13.50 -17.35 -18.00
CA GLY A 172 13.44 -18.66 -17.34
C GLY A 172 12.44 -18.75 -16.17
N GLU A 173 12.11 -17.62 -15.55
CA GLU A 173 11.05 -17.53 -14.53
C GLU A 173 9.64 -17.60 -15.14
N LEU A 174 9.48 -17.34 -16.45
CA LEU A 174 8.22 -17.45 -17.17
C LEU A 174 7.96 -18.92 -17.54
N ARG A 175 7.18 -19.65 -16.70
CA ARG A 175 6.83 -21.05 -16.94
C ARG A 175 5.72 -21.21 -18.00
N GLY A 176 5.84 -22.24 -18.85
CA GLY A 176 4.74 -22.73 -19.71
C GLY A 176 3.72 -23.57 -18.92
N GLU A 177 2.46 -23.58 -19.35
CA GLU A 177 1.39 -24.38 -18.73
C GLU A 177 1.29 -25.76 -19.36
N GLU A 178 2.04 -26.72 -18.85
CA GLU A 178 1.68 -28.14 -18.73
C GLU A 178 2.57 -28.70 -17.64
N GLY A 179 2.02 -29.54 -16.77
CA GLY A 179 2.65 -29.95 -15.51
C GLY A 179 3.85 -30.89 -15.67
N ASP A 180 4.90 -30.44 -16.35
CA ASP A 180 6.19 -31.11 -16.42
C ASP A 180 7.27 -30.26 -15.75
N GLU A 181 7.91 -30.83 -14.74
CA GLU A 181 8.98 -30.21 -13.97
C GLU A 181 10.30 -30.23 -14.75
N SER A 182 10.40 -29.60 -15.93
CA SER A 182 11.72 -29.36 -16.57
C SER A 182 11.70 -28.49 -17.84
N HIS A 183 11.44 -27.17 -17.73
CA HIS A 183 11.71 -26.27 -18.87
C HIS A 183 12.69 -25.17 -18.51
N THR A 184 13.98 -25.42 -18.73
CA THR A 184 14.96 -24.37 -19.03
C THR A 184 14.66 -23.81 -20.43
N PHE A 185 14.85 -22.52 -20.65
CA PHE A 185 14.81 -21.92 -22.00
C PHE A 185 16.22 -21.62 -22.48
N ALA A 186 16.51 -21.96 -23.73
CA ALA A 186 17.66 -21.41 -24.44
C ALA A 186 17.24 -20.03 -24.98
N ALA A 187 18.08 -19.02 -24.80
CA ALA A 187 17.80 -17.65 -25.22
C ALA A 187 19.05 -17.03 -25.87
N GLU A 188 18.83 -16.36 -26.99
CA GLU A 188 19.81 -15.58 -27.74
C GLU A 188 19.32 -14.13 -27.81
N PHE A 189 20.23 -13.18 -27.61
CA PHE A 189 19.93 -11.76 -27.57
C PHE A 189 20.67 -11.04 -28.70
N ARG A 190 19.98 -10.12 -29.37
CA ARG A 190 20.59 -9.15 -30.29
C ARG A 190 20.18 -7.74 -29.89
N ILE A 191 21.13 -6.81 -29.89
CA ILE A 191 20.87 -5.39 -29.67
C ILE A 191 21.16 -4.67 -30.98
N ASN A 192 20.17 -3.95 -31.51
CA ASN A 192 20.25 -3.25 -32.80
C ASN A 192 20.76 -4.16 -33.93
N GLY A 193 20.25 -5.40 -33.97
CA GLY A 193 20.62 -6.42 -34.96
C GLY A 193 21.97 -7.10 -34.76
N LYS A 194 22.77 -6.74 -33.74
CA LYS A 194 24.06 -7.37 -33.43
C LYS A 194 23.93 -8.36 -32.27
N GLU A 195 24.56 -9.53 -32.39
CA GLU A 195 24.62 -10.53 -31.32
C GLU A 195 25.25 -9.93 -30.05
N ALA A 196 24.56 -10.10 -28.93
CA ALA A 196 24.96 -9.53 -27.65
C ALA A 196 25.20 -10.66 -26.64
N GLY A 197 26.41 -10.69 -26.06
CA GLY A 197 26.74 -11.62 -25.00
C GLY A 197 25.96 -11.31 -23.71
N ILE A 198 25.79 -12.31 -22.84
CA ILE A 198 25.00 -12.21 -21.59
C ILE A 198 25.41 -11.06 -20.65
N ASN A 199 26.66 -10.56 -20.76
CA ASN A 199 27.18 -9.44 -19.97
C ASN A 199 26.77 -8.05 -20.52
N GLY A 200 26.05 -7.98 -21.64
CA GLY A 200 25.56 -6.73 -22.21
C GLY A 200 24.45 -6.07 -21.38
N ARG A 201 24.33 -4.75 -21.49
CA ARG A 201 23.25 -3.94 -20.91
C ARG A 201 22.54 -3.14 -22.00
N LEU A 202 21.23 -2.95 -21.85
CA LEU A 202 20.41 -2.14 -22.75
C LEU A 202 20.59 -0.65 -22.50
N LYS A 203 20.58 0.15 -23.56
CA LYS A 203 20.56 1.62 -23.51
C LYS A 203 19.22 2.15 -24.02
N GLY A 204 18.83 3.34 -23.57
CA GLY A 204 17.67 4.04 -24.13
C GLY A 204 17.80 4.17 -25.65
N GLY A 205 16.72 3.86 -26.38
CA GLY A 205 16.68 3.88 -27.85
C GLY A 205 17.20 2.61 -28.54
N ASP A 206 17.70 1.60 -27.81
CA ASP A 206 18.05 0.31 -28.39
C ASP A 206 16.80 -0.47 -28.85
N GLU A 207 16.96 -1.32 -29.87
CA GLU A 207 16.03 -2.41 -30.21
C GLU A 207 16.61 -3.74 -29.70
N LEU A 208 15.96 -4.35 -28.72
CA LEU A 208 16.32 -5.68 -28.25
C LEU A 208 15.52 -6.74 -29.02
N GLN A 209 16.21 -7.61 -29.73
CA GLN A 209 15.66 -8.85 -30.26
C GLN A 209 16.01 -10.02 -29.34
N VAL A 210 15.00 -10.80 -28.95
CA VAL A 210 15.17 -12.01 -28.14
C VAL A 210 14.63 -13.20 -28.89
N SER A 211 15.51 -14.17 -29.15
CA SER A 211 15.13 -15.47 -29.70
C SER A 211 15.18 -16.50 -28.58
N PHE A 212 14.12 -17.28 -28.38
CA PHE A 212 14.12 -18.33 -27.35
C PHE A 212 13.38 -19.60 -27.77
N LYS A 213 13.73 -20.71 -27.10
CA LYS A 213 13.07 -22.01 -27.24
C LYS A 213 13.14 -22.83 -25.93
N PRO A 214 12.22 -23.79 -25.70
CA PRO A 214 12.26 -24.68 -24.54
C PRO A 214 13.39 -25.71 -24.72
N VAL A 215 14.03 -26.13 -23.63
CA VAL A 215 15.18 -27.06 -23.66
C VAL A 215 14.75 -28.53 -23.62
N VAL A 216 13.49 -28.85 -23.25
CA VAL A 216 12.97 -30.23 -23.18
C VAL A 216 11.55 -30.30 -23.75
N GLY A 217 11.26 -31.30 -24.60
CA GLY A 217 9.91 -31.62 -25.08
C GLY A 217 9.44 -30.90 -26.37
N LEU A 218 9.38 -31.68 -27.46
CA LEU A 218 8.48 -31.57 -28.64
C LEU A 218 8.43 -30.30 -29.53
N THR A 219 9.35 -29.33 -29.46
CA THR A 219 9.54 -28.38 -30.59
C THR A 219 10.98 -27.91 -30.77
N SER A 220 11.44 -27.84 -32.03
CA SER A 220 12.71 -27.21 -32.43
C SER A 220 12.53 -25.75 -32.85
N GLN A 221 11.33 -25.19 -32.67
CA GLN A 221 10.97 -23.86 -33.13
C GLN A 221 11.52 -22.80 -32.18
N TRP A 222 12.17 -21.80 -32.76
CA TRP A 222 12.57 -20.58 -32.05
C TRP A 222 11.50 -19.52 -32.24
N TRP A 223 11.12 -18.86 -31.15
CA TRP A 223 10.32 -17.64 -31.21
C TRP A 223 11.25 -16.44 -31.12
N THR A 224 11.07 -15.46 -32.00
CA THR A 224 11.84 -14.21 -31.97
C THR A 224 10.89 -13.05 -31.81
N MET A 225 11.20 -12.16 -30.88
CA MET A 225 10.43 -10.96 -30.57
C MET A 225 11.36 -9.75 -30.54
N SER A 226 10.83 -8.57 -30.86
CA SER A 226 11.59 -7.31 -30.88
C SER A 226 10.93 -6.32 -29.92
N PHE A 227 11.76 -5.68 -29.09
CA PHE A 227 11.31 -4.77 -28.05
C PHE A 227 12.06 -3.44 -28.16
N PRO A 228 11.35 -2.31 -28.31
CA PRO A 228 11.98 -0.99 -28.18
C PRO A 228 12.33 -0.74 -26.71
N VAL A 229 13.56 -0.29 -26.45
CA VAL A 229 13.98 0.12 -25.11
C VAL A 229 13.51 1.54 -24.85
N LYS A 230 12.49 1.68 -24.00
CA LYS A 230 11.95 2.99 -23.61
C LYS A 230 13.02 3.82 -22.89
N GLU A 231 13.21 5.06 -23.31
CA GLU A 231 13.93 6.08 -22.55
C GLU A 231 13.05 6.51 -21.38
N THR A 232 13.49 6.29 -20.15
CA THR A 232 12.84 6.83 -18.96
C THR A 232 13.71 7.98 -18.43
N PRO A 233 13.19 9.20 -18.24
CA PRO A 233 13.96 10.24 -17.58
C PRO A 233 14.40 9.75 -16.19
N PRO A 234 15.70 9.79 -15.87
CA PRO A 234 16.19 9.31 -14.59
C PRO A 234 15.59 10.17 -13.48
N ILE A 235 15.18 9.54 -12.39
CA ILE A 235 14.74 10.26 -11.20
C ILE A 235 15.91 11.13 -10.73
N PRO A 236 15.73 12.46 -10.58
CA PRO A 236 16.79 13.37 -10.16
C PRO A 236 17.08 13.22 -8.66
N VAL A 237 17.72 12.10 -8.30
CA VAL A 237 18.06 11.74 -6.92
C VAL A 237 19.07 12.70 -6.30
N GLN A 238 19.89 13.39 -7.11
CA GLN A 238 20.94 14.25 -6.60
C GLN A 238 20.38 15.39 -5.74
N SER A 239 19.38 16.13 -6.25
CA SER A 239 18.73 17.21 -5.49
C SER A 239 18.03 16.73 -4.22
N ARG A 240 17.57 15.46 -4.21
CA ARG A 240 16.93 14.83 -3.05
C ARG A 240 17.97 14.42 -2.01
N ARG A 241 19.09 13.85 -2.44
CA ARG A 241 20.23 13.51 -1.59
C ARG A 241 20.88 14.76 -1.00
N ASP A 242 20.93 15.85 -1.75
CA ASP A 242 21.40 17.14 -1.23
C ASP A 242 20.51 17.65 -0.09
N PHE A 243 19.20 17.39 -0.14
CA PHE A 243 18.29 17.73 0.96
C PHE A 243 18.56 16.94 2.25
N LEU A 244 19.16 15.73 2.19
CA LEU A 244 19.57 15.00 3.40
C LEU A 244 20.56 15.82 4.25
N LYS A 245 21.39 16.69 3.63
CA LYS A 245 22.29 17.60 4.34
C LYS A 245 21.51 18.57 5.23
N GLU A 246 20.37 19.05 4.75
CA GLU A 246 19.53 19.99 5.49
C GLU A 246 18.85 19.32 6.69
N LEU A 247 18.66 17.99 6.66
CA LEU A 247 18.01 17.21 7.70
C LEU A 247 18.89 16.96 8.94
N LEU A 248 20.19 17.23 8.89
CA LEU A 248 21.09 17.06 10.02
C LEU A 248 21.04 18.27 10.96
N TRP A 249 20.75 18.04 12.24
CA TRP A 249 20.61 19.11 13.24
C TRP A 249 21.96 19.60 13.79
N GLU A 250 22.95 18.72 13.87
CA GLU A 250 24.22 19.00 14.54
C GLU A 250 25.39 18.20 13.97
N SER A 251 26.61 18.71 14.18
CA SER A 251 27.83 17.95 13.85
C SER A 251 27.88 16.67 14.68
N GLY A 252 28.14 15.53 14.05
CA GLY A 252 28.13 14.23 14.74
C GLY A 252 26.73 13.58 14.81
N SER A 253 25.75 14.12 14.08
CA SER A 253 24.48 13.46 13.82
C SER A 253 24.46 12.70 12.48
N ALA A 254 23.58 11.70 12.38
CA ALA A 254 23.31 10.96 11.15
C ALA A 254 21.82 10.62 11.03
N ILE A 255 21.41 10.12 9.86
CA ILE A 255 20.04 9.73 9.55
C ILE A 255 20.00 8.25 9.17
N LEU A 256 18.97 7.54 9.62
CA LEU A 256 18.70 6.16 9.26
C LEU A 256 17.23 6.01 8.82
N LEU A 257 17.00 5.55 7.58
CA LEU A 257 15.67 5.37 6.98
C LEU A 257 15.48 3.91 6.52
N SER A 258 14.23 3.44 6.55
CA SER A 258 13.80 2.12 6.08
C SER A 258 12.47 2.10 5.35
N SER A 259 11.63 3.11 5.50
CA SER A 259 10.33 3.07 4.83
C SER A 259 10.55 3.01 3.31
N SER A 260 9.90 2.05 2.64
CA SER A 260 10.02 1.87 1.19
C SER A 260 9.81 3.18 0.41
N PRO A 261 8.84 4.06 0.77
CA PRO A 261 8.68 5.35 0.09
C PRO A 261 9.90 6.27 0.22
N ASN A 262 10.54 6.32 1.39
CA ASN A 262 11.73 7.16 1.60
C ASN A 262 12.98 6.57 0.94
N LEU A 263 13.16 5.26 1.02
CA LEU A 263 14.23 4.57 0.29
C LEU A 263 14.09 4.82 -1.22
N TYR A 264 12.89 4.62 -1.77
CA TYR A 264 12.59 4.91 -3.17
C TYR A 264 12.88 6.38 -3.51
N TYR A 265 12.43 7.32 -2.68
CA TYR A 265 12.59 8.74 -2.93
C TYR A 265 14.06 9.18 -3.02
N TYR A 266 14.92 8.75 -2.10
CA TYR A 266 16.34 9.16 -2.04
C TYR A 266 17.27 8.30 -2.90
N LEU A 267 16.91 7.04 -3.16
CA LEU A 267 17.74 6.11 -3.94
C LEU A 267 17.33 6.06 -5.41
N GLY A 268 16.10 6.50 -5.74
CA GLY A 268 15.54 6.45 -7.10
C GLY A 268 15.04 5.06 -7.52
N ARG A 269 15.06 4.11 -6.59
CA ARG A 269 14.53 2.75 -6.73
C ARG A 269 14.39 2.11 -5.36
N ASP A 270 13.56 1.07 -5.27
CA ASP A 270 13.45 0.26 -4.07
C ASP A 270 14.68 -0.69 -3.99
N PRO A 271 15.49 -0.65 -2.92
CA PRO A 271 16.61 -1.58 -2.74
C PRO A 271 16.15 -3.01 -2.43
N GLY A 272 14.85 -3.23 -2.27
CA GLY A 272 14.23 -4.49 -1.93
C GLY A 272 14.20 -4.76 -0.42
N PRO A 273 13.66 -5.93 -0.02
CA PRO A 273 13.36 -6.22 1.37
C PRO A 273 14.63 -6.18 2.24
N GLY A 274 14.50 -5.50 3.40
CA GLY A 274 15.58 -5.39 4.38
C GLY A 274 16.66 -4.36 4.05
N GLY A 275 16.45 -3.50 3.06
CA GLY A 275 17.32 -2.36 2.76
C GLY A 275 17.12 -1.18 3.71
N TRP A 276 18.20 -0.45 3.99
CA TRP A 276 18.22 0.75 4.83
C TRP A 276 19.10 1.82 4.22
N LEU A 277 18.71 3.08 4.35
CA LEU A 277 19.55 4.22 3.99
C LEU A 277 20.15 4.82 5.26
N PHE A 278 21.47 4.88 5.32
CA PHE A 278 22.20 5.63 6.35
C PHE A 278 22.93 6.82 5.73
N TYR A 279 22.84 7.99 6.35
CA TYR A 279 23.51 9.21 5.91
C TYR A 279 24.18 9.93 7.09
N ASP A 280 25.50 10.09 7.02
CA ASP A 280 26.33 10.67 8.09
C ASP A 280 26.75 12.13 7.87
N GLY A 281 26.17 12.79 6.85
CA GLY A 281 26.58 14.13 6.43
C GLY A 281 27.67 14.15 5.34
N LYS A 282 28.32 13.02 5.07
CA LYS A 282 29.39 12.91 4.06
C LYS A 282 29.03 11.94 2.95
N GLN A 283 28.48 10.78 3.31
CA GLN A 283 28.20 9.69 2.39
C GLN A 283 26.85 9.05 2.69
N ILE A 284 26.28 8.42 1.66
CA ILE A 284 25.07 7.61 1.79
C ILE A 284 25.50 6.14 1.71
N LEU A 285 25.10 5.37 2.72
CA LEU A 285 25.30 3.94 2.78
C LEU A 285 23.96 3.22 2.63
N LEU A 286 23.92 2.20 1.77
CA LEU A 286 22.83 1.24 1.71
C LEU A 286 23.19 0.03 2.58
N LEU A 287 22.43 -0.19 3.66
CA LEU A 287 22.63 -1.35 4.55
C LEU A 287 21.65 -2.45 4.15
N GLY A 288 22.16 -3.62 3.74
CA GLY A 288 21.31 -4.72 3.30
C GLY A 288 20.44 -4.38 2.08
N GLY A 289 19.38 -5.14 1.86
CA GLY A 289 18.60 -5.08 0.62
C GLY A 289 19.09 -6.07 -0.44
N SER A 290 18.26 -6.28 -1.45
CA SER A 290 18.50 -7.25 -2.53
C SER A 290 19.15 -6.64 -3.78
N ASP A 291 19.19 -5.31 -3.89
CA ASP A 291 19.81 -4.59 -5.01
C ASP A 291 20.97 -3.70 -4.50
N PRO A 292 22.24 -4.16 -4.58
CA PRO A 292 23.38 -3.44 -4.05
C PRO A 292 23.95 -2.37 -4.99
N GLU A 293 23.56 -2.33 -6.27
CA GLU A 293 24.18 -1.47 -7.29
C GLU A 293 23.40 -0.15 -7.49
N ILE A 294 23.38 0.71 -6.47
CA ILE A 294 22.76 2.03 -6.54
C ILE A 294 23.84 3.11 -6.80
N PRO A 295 23.77 3.85 -7.93
CA PRO A 295 24.77 4.87 -8.25
C PRO A 295 24.94 5.92 -7.15
N GLY A 296 26.19 6.19 -6.76
CA GLY A 296 26.54 7.19 -5.75
C GLY A 296 26.14 6.81 -4.32
N VAL A 297 25.94 5.51 -4.04
CA VAL A 297 25.62 4.96 -2.72
C VAL A 297 26.55 3.78 -2.47
N ASP A 298 27.24 3.80 -1.33
CA ASP A 298 28.12 2.69 -0.96
C ASP A 298 27.31 1.59 -0.27
N PHE A 299 27.57 0.34 -0.63
CA PHE A 299 26.80 -0.79 -0.12
C PHE A 299 27.50 -1.46 1.06
N LEU A 300 26.79 -1.61 2.18
CA LEU A 300 27.20 -2.43 3.32
C LEU A 300 26.42 -3.76 3.32
N PRO A 301 27.06 -4.88 2.90
CA PRO A 301 26.46 -6.22 2.92
C PRO A 301 26.39 -6.80 4.35
N LYS A 302 26.22 -8.13 4.45
CA LYS A 302 26.19 -8.95 5.68
C LYS A 302 26.93 -8.36 6.89
N GLU A 303 26.38 -8.55 8.09
CA GLU A 303 26.88 -7.93 9.34
C GLU A 303 26.78 -6.40 9.29
N GLN A 304 25.81 -5.88 8.55
CA GLN A 304 25.66 -4.47 8.25
C GLN A 304 25.63 -3.58 9.51
N TRP A 305 25.06 -4.07 10.62
CA TRP A 305 25.02 -3.34 11.89
C TRP A 305 26.37 -3.25 12.59
N SER A 306 27.18 -4.32 12.55
CA SER A 306 28.55 -4.31 13.07
C SER A 306 29.45 -3.39 12.24
N GLN A 307 29.30 -3.43 10.92
CA GLN A 307 30.01 -2.53 10.00
C GLN A 307 29.59 -1.08 10.20
N LEU A 308 28.28 -0.81 10.33
CA LEU A 308 27.75 0.51 10.66
C LEU A 308 28.31 1.00 11.99
N GLY A 309 28.40 0.14 13.00
CA GLY A 309 29.02 0.49 14.29
C GLY A 309 30.49 0.92 14.16
N LYS A 310 31.25 0.36 13.22
CA LYS A 310 32.62 0.81 12.91
C LYS A 310 32.62 2.19 12.25
N VAL A 311 31.71 2.43 11.30
CA VAL A 311 31.54 3.74 10.65
C VAL A 311 31.18 4.81 11.68
N ILE A 312 30.19 4.54 12.54
CA ILE A 312 29.75 5.45 13.61
C ILE A 312 30.91 5.87 14.51
N LYS A 313 31.77 4.91 14.91
CA LYS A 313 32.97 5.21 15.71
C LYS A 313 34.00 6.03 14.94
N ALA A 314 34.27 5.67 13.68
CA ALA A 314 35.27 6.34 12.85
C ALA A 314 34.89 7.79 12.55
N GLU A 315 33.62 8.02 12.22
CA GLU A 315 33.07 9.33 11.89
C GLU A 315 32.65 10.15 13.11
N LYS A 316 32.80 9.59 14.32
CA LYS A 316 32.47 10.22 15.61
C LYS A 316 30.99 10.64 15.69
N ILE A 317 30.12 9.78 15.21
CA ILE A 317 28.66 9.99 15.23
C ILE A 317 28.15 9.62 16.63
N HIS A 318 27.50 10.57 17.29
CA HIS A 318 26.92 10.37 18.63
C HIS A 318 25.40 10.19 18.60
N THR A 319 24.73 10.76 17.60
CA THR A 319 23.27 10.68 17.46
C THR A 319 22.88 10.18 16.06
N VAL A 320 21.96 9.23 15.99
CA VAL A 320 21.32 8.80 14.73
C VAL A 320 19.83 9.08 14.83
N TYR A 321 19.32 9.95 13.98
CA TYR A 321 17.89 10.21 13.87
C TYR A 321 17.24 9.23 12.91
N THR A 322 16.04 8.78 13.23
CA THR A 322 15.37 7.74 12.46
C THR A 322 13.86 7.95 12.40
N GLU A 323 13.19 7.27 11.48
CA GLU A 323 11.73 7.31 11.33
C GLU A 323 11.04 6.66 12.55
N ARG A 324 9.83 7.11 12.90
CA ARG A 324 9.04 6.49 13.98
C ARG A 324 8.32 5.22 13.53
N GLY A 325 8.04 5.12 12.23
CA GLY A 325 7.42 3.95 11.60
C GLY A 325 8.31 2.70 11.49
N ILE A 326 9.42 2.63 12.24
CA ILE A 326 10.36 1.50 12.19
C ILE A 326 9.81 0.31 12.97
N PRO A 327 9.89 -0.91 12.41
CA PRO A 327 9.50 -2.13 13.12
C PRO A 327 10.25 -2.33 14.45
N LEU A 328 9.53 -2.66 15.51
CA LEU A 328 10.03 -2.77 16.89
C LEU A 328 11.11 -3.84 17.03
N ASN A 329 10.97 -4.97 16.34
CA ASN A 329 11.98 -6.03 16.29
C ASN A 329 13.36 -5.55 15.80
N LEU A 330 13.43 -4.42 15.09
CA LEU A 330 14.68 -3.86 14.57
C LEU A 330 15.36 -2.93 15.58
N ILE A 331 14.65 -2.46 16.62
CA ILE A 331 15.23 -1.65 17.70
C ILE A 331 16.32 -2.41 18.45
N ASN A 332 16.09 -3.70 18.72
CA ASN A 332 17.06 -4.52 19.45
C ASN A 332 18.39 -4.66 18.69
N MET A 333 18.36 -4.61 17.34
CA MET A 333 19.57 -4.65 16.53
C MET A 333 20.40 -3.37 16.63
N TRP A 334 19.79 -2.23 16.97
CA TRP A 334 20.50 -0.94 16.99
C TRP A 334 20.83 -0.43 18.38
N LYS A 335 20.26 -1.03 19.43
CA LYS A 335 20.77 -0.90 20.81
C LYS A 335 22.26 -1.28 20.90
N GLU A 336 22.77 -2.08 19.96
CA GLU A 336 24.18 -2.45 19.85
C GLU A 336 25.05 -1.40 19.12
N LEU A 337 24.44 -0.38 18.50
CA LEU A 337 25.19 0.68 17.85
C LEU A 337 25.85 1.59 18.90
N PRO A 338 27.09 2.05 18.66
CA PRO A 338 27.85 2.86 19.61
C PRO A 338 27.43 4.35 19.57
N CYS A 339 26.13 4.63 19.53
CA CYS A 339 25.52 5.96 19.47
C CYS A 339 24.11 5.95 20.08
N THR A 340 23.55 7.13 20.33
CA THR A 340 22.13 7.28 20.67
C THR A 340 21.30 7.27 19.39
N VAL A 341 20.26 6.43 19.32
CA VAL A 341 19.30 6.44 18.20
C VAL A 341 18.01 7.09 18.66
N ILE A 342 17.50 8.06 17.90
CA ILE A 342 16.32 8.87 18.24
C ILE A 342 15.29 8.79 17.11
N PRO A 343 14.14 8.13 17.32
CA PRO A 343 12.97 8.27 16.46
C PRO A 343 12.50 9.73 16.50
N SER A 344 12.44 10.40 15.34
CA SER A 344 12.24 11.85 15.26
C SER A 344 11.00 12.21 14.44
N GLU A 345 10.01 12.79 15.10
CA GLU A 345 8.82 13.36 14.45
C GLU A 345 9.19 14.50 13.50
N GLU A 346 10.12 15.35 13.91
CA GLU A 346 10.59 16.47 13.10
C GLU A 346 11.30 15.97 11.82
N LEU A 347 12.07 14.87 11.90
CA LEU A 347 12.66 14.23 10.72
C LEU A 347 11.58 13.85 9.72
N GLU A 348 10.58 13.12 10.19
CA GLU A 348 9.47 12.64 9.38
C GLU A 348 8.71 13.80 8.75
N GLU A 349 8.34 14.81 9.54
CA GLU A 349 7.60 15.97 9.05
C GLU A 349 8.36 16.72 7.95
N ARG A 350 9.67 16.90 8.11
CA ARG A 350 10.51 17.56 7.10
C ARG A 350 10.62 16.73 5.82
N ILE A 351 10.75 15.40 5.93
CA ILE A 351 10.75 14.50 4.77
C ILE A 351 9.39 14.51 4.08
N TYR A 352 8.28 14.43 4.83
CA TYR A 352 6.93 14.44 4.30
C TYR A 352 6.62 15.75 3.59
N ARG A 353 6.99 16.90 4.17
CA ARG A 353 6.87 18.22 3.53
C ARG A 353 7.70 18.30 2.24
N ARG A 354 8.91 17.73 2.22
CA ARG A 354 9.74 17.70 1.00
C ARG A 354 9.11 16.86 -0.10
N ARG A 355 8.58 15.68 0.22
CA ARG A 355 7.92 14.76 -0.71
C ARG A 355 6.55 15.24 -1.17
N SER A 356 5.88 16.08 -0.38
CA SER A 356 4.57 16.63 -0.72
C SER A 356 4.56 17.42 -2.03
N VAL A 357 5.69 18.05 -2.38
CA VAL A 357 5.88 18.86 -3.60
C VAL A 357 6.66 18.03 -4.63
N LYS A 358 6.00 17.71 -5.72
CA LYS A 358 6.46 16.79 -6.75
C LYS A 358 7.22 17.55 -7.82
N GLY A 359 8.37 17.01 -8.24
CA GLY A 359 9.04 17.41 -9.46
C GLY A 359 8.25 17.00 -10.71
N TRP A 360 8.55 17.60 -11.86
CA TRP A 360 7.84 17.30 -13.10
C TRP A 360 7.97 15.81 -13.48
N GLU A 361 9.11 15.17 -13.22
CA GLU A 361 9.32 13.74 -13.48
C GLU A 361 8.41 12.84 -12.63
N GLU A 362 8.06 13.29 -11.42
CA GLU A 362 7.15 12.58 -10.52
C GLU A 362 5.71 12.75 -11.00
N ILE A 363 5.34 13.97 -11.41
CA ILE A 363 4.03 14.28 -11.98
C ILE A 363 3.79 13.44 -13.24
N GLU A 364 4.77 13.29 -14.14
CA GLU A 364 4.60 12.45 -15.33
C GLU A 364 4.33 10.97 -15.00
N ARG A 365 4.92 10.45 -13.92
CA ARG A 365 4.65 9.08 -13.45
C ARG A 365 3.26 8.95 -12.83
N ILE A 366 2.84 9.96 -12.07
CA ILE A 366 1.48 10.04 -11.52
C ILE A 366 0.45 10.11 -12.66
N ARG A 367 0.71 10.91 -13.71
CA ARG A 367 -0.13 10.97 -14.92
C ARG A 367 -0.20 9.63 -15.63
N ALA A 368 0.93 8.96 -15.81
CA ALA A 368 0.97 7.63 -16.43
C ALA A 368 0.20 6.60 -15.59
N ALA A 369 0.28 6.66 -14.25
CA ALA A 369 -0.52 5.82 -13.38
C ALA A 369 -2.02 6.12 -13.52
N GLN A 370 -2.40 7.39 -13.55
CA GLN A 370 -3.80 7.80 -13.72
C GLN A 370 -4.35 7.40 -15.10
N GLU A 371 -3.57 7.51 -16.16
CA GLU A 371 -3.97 7.08 -17.51
C GLU A 371 -4.26 5.56 -17.55
N ILE A 372 -3.44 4.76 -16.86
CA ILE A 372 -3.71 3.33 -16.70
C ILE A 372 -5.03 3.12 -15.96
N THR A 373 -5.23 3.82 -14.83
CA THR A 373 -6.46 3.73 -14.04
C THR A 373 -7.71 4.11 -14.85
N ASP A 374 -7.63 5.17 -15.66
CA ASP A 374 -8.73 5.60 -16.53
C ASP A 374 -9.07 4.52 -17.57
N ARG A 375 -8.04 3.94 -18.20
CA ARG A 375 -8.22 2.85 -19.17
C ARG A 375 -8.80 1.59 -18.53
N VAL A 376 -8.34 1.23 -17.32
CA VAL A 376 -8.86 0.09 -16.56
C VAL A 376 -10.32 0.29 -16.24
N PHE A 377 -10.73 1.47 -15.79
CA PHE A 377 -12.13 1.77 -15.52
C PHE A 377 -12.99 1.60 -16.76
N MET A 378 -12.60 2.21 -17.89
CA MET A 378 -13.36 2.11 -19.14
C MET A 378 -13.49 0.66 -19.61
N GLU A 379 -12.42 -0.13 -19.49
CA GLU A 379 -12.43 -1.53 -19.88
C GLU A 379 -13.27 -2.39 -18.91
N ALA A 380 -13.22 -2.11 -17.62
CA ALA A 380 -14.01 -2.80 -16.60
C ALA A 380 -15.52 -2.72 -16.87
N LEU A 381 -16.01 -1.59 -17.43
CA LEU A 381 -17.42 -1.42 -17.79
C LEU A 381 -17.92 -2.46 -18.80
N ASN A 382 -17.05 -3.01 -19.67
CA ASN A 382 -17.43 -4.04 -20.64
C ASN A 382 -17.70 -5.40 -19.99
N TYR A 383 -17.20 -5.61 -18.78
CA TYR A 383 -17.26 -6.89 -18.08
C TYR A 383 -18.24 -6.90 -16.93
N ILE A 384 -18.49 -5.75 -16.28
CA ILE A 384 -19.38 -5.68 -15.12
C ILE A 384 -20.82 -5.93 -15.58
N HIS A 385 -21.47 -6.92 -14.96
CA HIS A 385 -22.87 -7.24 -15.23
C HIS A 385 -23.59 -7.81 -14.00
N GLU A 386 -24.92 -7.83 -14.06
CA GLU A 386 -25.76 -8.49 -13.06
C GLU A 386 -25.36 -9.96 -12.87
N GLY A 387 -25.23 -10.41 -11.62
CA GLY A 387 -24.83 -11.77 -11.28
C GLY A 387 -23.34 -11.96 -11.00
N MET A 388 -22.50 -10.95 -11.26
CA MET A 388 -21.10 -10.97 -10.79
C MET A 388 -21.01 -10.70 -9.29
N SER A 389 -20.09 -11.38 -8.60
CA SER A 389 -19.73 -11.02 -7.24
C SER A 389 -18.74 -9.85 -7.21
N ASP A 390 -18.76 -9.06 -6.14
CA ASP A 390 -17.74 -8.03 -5.87
C ASP A 390 -16.30 -8.60 -5.90
N VAL A 391 -16.07 -9.84 -5.46
CA VAL A 391 -14.79 -10.54 -5.55
C VAL A 391 -14.40 -10.82 -7.01
N GLN A 392 -15.36 -11.19 -7.86
CA GLN A 392 -15.10 -11.39 -9.29
C GLN A 392 -14.76 -10.07 -9.97
N ILE A 393 -15.45 -8.98 -9.60
CA ILE A 393 -15.17 -7.63 -10.09
C ILE A 393 -13.77 -7.19 -9.66
N GLN A 394 -13.41 -7.31 -8.37
CA GLN A 394 -12.09 -6.96 -7.87
C GLN A 394 -10.98 -7.69 -8.62
N ARG A 395 -11.15 -9.00 -8.83
CA ARG A 395 -10.17 -9.83 -9.54
C ARG A 395 -10.02 -9.41 -10.99
N MET A 396 -11.13 -9.15 -11.67
CA MET A 396 -11.11 -8.69 -13.07
C MET A 396 -10.37 -7.36 -13.18
N VAL A 397 -10.69 -6.40 -12.31
CA VAL A 397 -9.99 -5.10 -12.26
C VAL A 397 -8.50 -5.25 -11.99
N GLY A 398 -8.10 -6.08 -11.02
CA GLY A 398 -6.68 -6.34 -10.74
C GLY A 398 -5.96 -6.94 -11.96
N VAL A 399 -6.61 -7.87 -12.68
CA VAL A 399 -6.06 -8.41 -13.94
C VAL A 399 -5.87 -7.32 -14.99
N LEU A 400 -6.85 -6.42 -15.16
CA LEU A 400 -6.76 -5.30 -16.09
C LEU A 400 -5.59 -4.35 -15.74
N PHE A 401 -5.40 -4.01 -14.47
CA PHE A 401 -4.24 -3.21 -14.04
C PHE A 401 -2.91 -3.85 -14.44
N TYR A 402 -2.78 -5.16 -14.18
CA TYR A 402 -1.59 -5.90 -14.58
C TYR A 402 -1.42 -5.95 -16.10
N GLU A 403 -2.48 -6.09 -16.88
CA GLU A 403 -2.43 -6.08 -18.36
C GLU A 403 -2.08 -4.70 -18.92
N MET A 404 -2.51 -3.62 -18.25
CA MET A 404 -2.25 -2.26 -18.71
C MET A 404 -0.92 -1.67 -18.22
N GLY A 405 -0.10 -2.47 -17.52
CA GLY A 405 1.28 -2.12 -17.19
C GLY A 405 1.51 -1.66 -15.75
N SER A 406 0.48 -1.68 -14.90
CA SER A 406 0.66 -1.50 -13.46
C SER A 406 1.38 -2.72 -12.87
N ARG A 407 2.45 -2.49 -12.11
CA ARG A 407 3.24 -3.58 -11.50
C ARG A 407 2.69 -3.99 -10.14
N MET A 408 2.00 -3.08 -9.47
CA MET A 408 1.32 -3.25 -8.19
C MET A 408 0.11 -2.33 -8.17
N ASP A 409 -0.87 -2.65 -7.34
CA ASP A 409 -1.93 -1.71 -7.03
C ASP A 409 -1.33 -0.59 -6.15
N SER A 410 -1.77 0.66 -6.32
CA SER A 410 -1.34 1.77 -5.44
C SER A 410 -1.78 1.54 -3.99
N PHE A 411 -2.90 0.83 -3.82
CA PHE A 411 -3.45 0.31 -2.57
C PHE A 411 -4.32 -0.92 -2.90
N ASN A 412 -4.70 -1.72 -1.90
CA ASN A 412 -5.59 -2.86 -2.13
C ASN A 412 -6.95 -2.38 -2.69
N HIS A 413 -7.20 -2.54 -4.00
CA HIS A 413 -8.43 -2.13 -4.69
C HIS A 413 -9.67 -2.39 -3.87
N VAL A 414 -10.55 -1.39 -3.79
CA VAL A 414 -11.80 -1.49 -3.05
C VAL A 414 -12.94 -1.61 -4.05
N SER A 415 -13.54 -2.79 -4.11
CA SER A 415 -14.77 -3.01 -4.86
C SER A 415 -15.84 -3.61 -3.95
N GLY A 416 -16.98 -2.94 -3.88
CA GLY A 416 -18.16 -3.42 -3.15
C GLY A 416 -19.42 -3.19 -3.98
N CYS A 417 -20.46 -3.98 -3.75
CA CYS A 417 -21.71 -3.84 -4.49
C CYS A 417 -22.94 -3.79 -3.57
N GLY A 418 -24.03 -3.23 -4.09
CA GLY A 418 -25.30 -3.09 -3.37
C GLY A 418 -25.13 -2.39 -2.02
N VAL A 419 -25.66 -3.00 -0.96
CA VAL A 419 -25.61 -2.44 0.39
C VAL A 419 -24.20 -2.24 0.93
N ASP A 420 -23.24 -3.05 0.48
CA ASP A 420 -21.86 -2.99 0.98
C ASP A 420 -21.17 -1.68 0.55
N THR A 421 -21.70 -0.99 -0.47
CA THR A 421 -21.25 0.38 -0.83
C THR A 421 -21.50 1.42 0.26
N SER A 422 -22.36 1.12 1.26
CA SER A 422 -22.55 1.98 2.43
C SER A 422 -21.36 1.98 3.40
N LEU A 423 -20.31 1.20 3.12
CA LEU A 423 -19.08 1.16 3.90
C LEU A 423 -17.97 1.94 3.16
N PRO A 424 -17.41 3.02 3.74
CA PRO A 424 -16.38 3.84 3.09
C PRO A 424 -15.17 3.04 2.61
N HIS A 425 -14.73 2.06 3.41
CA HIS A 425 -13.65 1.14 3.05
C HIS A 425 -14.19 -0.28 2.90
N VAL A 426 -15.16 -0.44 2.00
CA VAL A 426 -15.73 -1.76 1.70
C VAL A 426 -14.63 -2.74 1.30
N ARG A 427 -14.78 -3.99 1.73
CA ARG A 427 -14.00 -5.10 1.21
C ARG A 427 -14.96 -6.05 0.51
N PRO A 428 -14.56 -6.65 -0.62
CA PRO A 428 -15.40 -7.64 -1.28
C PRO A 428 -15.82 -8.73 -0.31
N SER A 429 -17.12 -8.91 -0.15
CA SER A 429 -17.72 -9.89 0.77
C SER A 429 -18.13 -11.18 0.06
N GLY A 430 -18.03 -11.22 -1.27
CA GLY A 430 -18.59 -12.24 -2.13
C GLY A 430 -20.03 -11.94 -2.55
N ARG A 431 -20.57 -10.75 -2.24
CA ARG A 431 -21.93 -10.37 -2.56
C ARG A 431 -22.12 -10.33 -4.08
N ILE A 432 -23.24 -10.88 -4.53
CA ILE A 432 -23.67 -10.83 -5.93
C ILE A 432 -24.36 -9.51 -6.22
N ALA A 433 -23.85 -8.78 -7.22
CA ALA A 433 -24.44 -7.55 -7.71
C ALA A 433 -25.76 -7.85 -8.45
N LYS A 434 -26.82 -7.15 -8.08
CA LYS A 434 -28.17 -7.31 -8.65
C LYS A 434 -28.60 -6.06 -9.39
N ARG A 435 -29.59 -6.19 -10.27
CA ARG A 435 -30.24 -5.02 -10.88
C ARG A 435 -30.70 -4.02 -9.81
N GLY A 436 -30.35 -2.74 -10.01
CA GLY A 436 -30.63 -1.63 -9.09
C GLY A 436 -29.57 -1.42 -8.00
N ASP A 437 -28.53 -2.26 -7.92
CA ASP A 437 -27.36 -2.06 -7.07
C ASP A 437 -26.38 -1.06 -7.71
N PHE A 438 -25.60 -0.40 -6.85
CA PHE A 438 -24.34 0.20 -7.25
C PHE A 438 -23.20 -0.81 -7.11
N VAL A 439 -22.18 -0.67 -7.95
CA VAL A 439 -20.83 -1.20 -7.77
C VAL A 439 -19.90 -0.02 -7.57
N MET A 440 -19.20 0.03 -6.45
CA MET A 440 -18.13 0.99 -6.21
C MET A 440 -16.83 0.41 -6.74
N LEU A 441 -16.10 1.19 -7.54
CA LEU A 441 -14.75 0.89 -8.00
C LEU A 441 -13.84 1.99 -7.48
N ASP A 442 -13.12 1.70 -6.40
CA ASP A 442 -12.10 2.56 -5.80
C ASP A 442 -10.74 1.90 -6.06
N ILE A 443 -10.04 2.45 -7.04
CA ILE A 443 -9.00 1.75 -7.80
C ILE A 443 -7.86 2.68 -8.18
N GLY A 444 -6.64 2.12 -8.25
CA GLY A 444 -5.47 2.89 -8.65
C GLY A 444 -4.27 2.05 -9.10
N ALA A 445 -3.62 2.50 -10.17
CA ALA A 445 -2.36 1.93 -10.66
C ALA A 445 -1.15 2.52 -9.93
N GLN A 446 -0.01 1.84 -10.08
CA GLN A 446 1.31 2.35 -9.73
C GLN A 446 2.28 2.26 -10.90
N VAL A 447 2.98 3.36 -11.20
CA VAL A 447 4.05 3.45 -12.19
C VAL A 447 5.32 3.93 -11.50
N GLU A 448 6.34 3.08 -11.50
CA GLU A 448 7.65 3.38 -10.88
C GLU A 448 7.50 3.96 -9.47
N GLY A 449 6.76 3.27 -8.60
CA GLY A 449 6.53 3.70 -7.21
C GLY A 449 5.46 4.78 -7.03
N TYR A 450 5.10 5.55 -8.05
CA TYR A 450 4.08 6.61 -7.95
C TYR A 450 2.69 6.08 -8.25
N GLY A 451 1.74 6.38 -7.36
CA GLY A 451 0.37 5.90 -7.44
C GLY A 451 -0.58 6.81 -8.21
N SER A 452 -1.74 6.25 -8.48
CA SER A 452 -2.98 6.96 -8.80
C SER A 452 -4.11 6.49 -7.89
N ASP A 453 -5.20 7.23 -7.84
CA ASP A 453 -6.36 6.97 -7.00
C ASP A 453 -7.62 7.52 -7.67
N MET A 454 -8.68 6.70 -7.71
CA MET A 454 -9.93 7.04 -8.36
C MET A 454 -11.07 6.15 -7.88
N THR A 455 -12.15 6.79 -7.44
CA THR A 455 -13.43 6.15 -7.17
C THR A 455 -14.51 6.52 -8.20
N ARG A 456 -15.20 5.51 -8.73
CA ARG A 456 -16.43 5.64 -9.53
C ARG A 456 -17.52 4.69 -9.04
N MET A 457 -18.78 5.11 -9.16
CA MET A 457 -19.93 4.23 -8.97
C MET A 457 -20.52 3.83 -10.33
N VAL A 458 -20.77 2.53 -10.50
CA VAL A 458 -21.41 1.94 -11.68
C VAL A 458 -22.76 1.34 -11.26
N GLY A 459 -23.85 1.73 -11.91
CA GLY A 459 -25.17 1.12 -11.67
C GLY A 459 -25.34 -0.19 -12.43
N ILE A 460 -25.91 -1.21 -11.80
CA ILE A 460 -26.31 -2.45 -12.49
C ILE A 460 -27.74 -2.29 -13.00
N GLY A 461 -27.92 -2.15 -14.31
CA GLY A 461 -29.17 -1.70 -14.88
C GLY A 461 -29.60 -0.34 -14.31
N GLN A 462 -30.92 -0.11 -14.23
CA GLN A 462 -31.45 1.15 -13.73
C GLN A 462 -31.43 1.22 -12.20
N VAL A 463 -30.73 2.20 -11.64
CA VAL A 463 -30.81 2.55 -10.21
C VAL A 463 -32.01 3.44 -9.92
N ASP A 464 -32.55 3.35 -8.72
CA ASP A 464 -33.73 4.11 -8.28
C ASP A 464 -33.47 5.62 -8.11
N GLN A 465 -34.54 6.38 -7.88
CA GLN A 465 -34.48 7.84 -7.79
C GLN A 465 -33.66 8.33 -6.58
N GLU A 466 -33.75 7.67 -5.42
CA GLU A 466 -32.97 8.05 -4.21
C GLU A 466 -31.47 7.95 -4.52
N LYS A 467 -31.05 6.84 -5.16
CA LYS A 467 -29.66 6.63 -5.59
C LYS A 467 -29.18 7.70 -6.58
N GLN A 468 -30.01 8.06 -7.56
CA GLN A 468 -29.67 9.10 -8.54
C GLN A 468 -29.53 10.48 -7.88
N GLU A 469 -30.43 10.84 -6.97
CA GLU A 469 -30.39 12.12 -6.25
C GLU A 469 -29.14 12.23 -5.37
N ILE A 470 -28.79 11.18 -4.62
CA ILE A 470 -27.55 11.13 -3.83
C ILE A 470 -26.31 11.21 -4.73
N TYR A 471 -26.30 10.50 -5.85
CA TYR A 471 -25.19 10.56 -6.81
C TYR A 471 -24.96 11.98 -7.33
N GLN A 472 -26.03 12.67 -7.74
CA GLN A 472 -25.94 14.06 -8.23
C GLN A 472 -25.51 15.03 -7.14
N LEU A 473 -25.91 14.80 -5.88
CA LEU A 473 -25.44 15.61 -4.75
C LEU A 473 -23.93 15.45 -4.51
N VAL A 474 -23.43 14.21 -4.51
CA VAL A 474 -21.99 13.92 -4.36
C VAL A 474 -21.19 14.50 -5.54
N LEU A 475 -21.68 14.33 -6.77
CA LEU A 475 -21.06 14.89 -7.97
C LEU A 475 -20.95 16.43 -7.90
N LYS A 476 -22.03 17.08 -7.45
CA LYS A 476 -22.04 18.53 -7.25
C LYS A 476 -21.02 18.98 -6.19
N ALA A 477 -20.96 18.26 -5.07
CA ALA A 477 -20.00 18.54 -4.01
C ALA A 477 -18.55 18.36 -4.48
N GLN A 478 -18.29 17.30 -5.24
CA GLN A 478 -16.96 17.00 -5.80
C GLN A 478 -16.49 18.05 -6.78
N ASN A 479 -17.34 18.47 -7.72
CA ASN A 479 -16.97 19.53 -8.67
C ASN A 479 -16.67 20.86 -7.96
N ALA A 480 -17.47 21.24 -6.95
CA ALA A 480 -17.21 22.45 -6.18
C ALA A 480 -15.90 22.39 -5.37
N ALA A 481 -15.55 21.21 -4.85
CA ALA A 481 -14.25 20.98 -4.20
C ALA A 481 -13.09 21.12 -5.19
N ILE A 482 -13.17 20.49 -6.36
CA ILE A 482 -12.14 20.57 -7.40
C ILE A 482 -11.95 22.01 -7.87
N ASP A 483 -13.03 22.76 -8.10
CA ASP A 483 -12.97 24.17 -8.50
C ASP A 483 -12.31 25.07 -7.43
N ALA A 484 -12.32 24.66 -6.16
CA ALA A 484 -11.66 25.37 -5.07
C ALA A 484 -10.16 25.07 -4.95
N VAL A 485 -9.65 24.03 -5.63
CA VAL A 485 -8.24 23.65 -5.59
C VAL A 485 -7.41 24.62 -6.44
N GLN A 486 -6.65 25.47 -5.76
CA GLN A 486 -5.70 26.40 -6.38
C GLN A 486 -4.53 26.69 -5.43
N PRO A 487 -3.38 27.15 -5.95
CA PRO A 487 -2.29 27.63 -5.11
C PRO A 487 -2.77 28.67 -4.10
N GLY A 488 -2.34 28.52 -2.84
CA GLY A 488 -2.71 29.45 -1.77
C GLY A 488 -4.03 29.14 -1.06
N ALA A 489 -4.84 28.20 -1.56
CA ALA A 489 -6.05 27.77 -0.86
C ALA A 489 -5.70 27.04 0.44
N VAL A 490 -6.53 27.22 1.49
CA VAL A 490 -6.38 26.54 2.78
C VAL A 490 -7.09 25.18 2.70
N CYS A 491 -6.40 24.10 3.09
CA CYS A 491 -6.90 22.74 2.92
C CYS A 491 -8.26 22.47 3.59
N CYS A 492 -8.49 22.98 4.80
CA CYS A 492 -9.78 22.84 5.47
C CYS A 492 -10.91 23.67 4.85
N GLU A 493 -10.58 24.78 4.17
CA GLU A 493 -11.57 25.56 3.41
C GLU A 493 -12.00 24.82 2.15
N VAL A 494 -11.07 24.13 1.47
CA VAL A 494 -11.38 23.25 0.32
C VAL A 494 -12.29 22.10 0.75
N ASP A 495 -11.99 21.41 1.86
CA ASP A 495 -12.87 20.38 2.46
C ASP A 495 -14.27 20.94 2.80
N GLY A 496 -14.32 22.17 3.33
CA GLY A 496 -15.55 22.85 3.68
C GLY A 496 -16.50 23.10 2.50
N THR A 497 -16.01 23.22 1.27
CA THR A 497 -16.88 23.46 0.09
C THR A 497 -17.78 22.27 -0.21
N ALA A 498 -17.23 21.06 -0.20
CA ALA A 498 -17.98 19.83 -0.40
C ALA A 498 -18.91 19.55 0.78
N ARG A 499 -18.40 19.69 2.02
CA ARG A 499 -19.19 19.45 3.24
C ARG A 499 -20.41 20.34 3.29
N LYS A 500 -20.24 21.65 3.02
CA LYS A 500 -21.35 22.59 3.03
C LYS A 500 -22.48 22.17 2.08
N ILE A 501 -22.15 21.72 0.86
CA ILE A 501 -23.15 21.30 -0.13
C ILE A 501 -23.93 20.07 0.37
N ILE A 502 -23.24 19.12 1.01
CA ILE A 502 -23.83 17.90 1.56
C ILE A 502 -24.68 18.22 2.81
N ASP A 503 -24.20 19.09 3.69
CA ASP A 503 -24.88 19.54 4.92
C ASP A 503 -26.15 20.36 4.61
N ASP A 504 -26.11 21.25 3.61
CA ASP A 504 -27.28 22.02 3.16
C ASP A 504 -28.44 21.10 2.71
N ARG A 505 -28.19 19.80 2.47
CA ARG A 505 -29.19 18.77 2.16
C ARG A 505 -29.47 17.80 3.32
N GLY A 506 -28.83 17.97 4.48
CA GLY A 506 -29.04 17.18 5.69
C GLY A 506 -28.27 15.85 5.73
N TYR A 507 -27.18 15.71 4.95
CA TYR A 507 -26.41 14.48 4.84
C TYR A 507 -25.02 14.53 5.51
N ASP A 508 -24.69 15.58 6.28
CA ASP A 508 -23.35 15.75 6.89
C ASP A 508 -22.90 14.55 7.73
N GLN A 509 -23.80 14.00 8.54
CA GLN A 509 -23.58 12.80 9.36
C GLN A 509 -23.21 11.54 8.56
N TYR A 510 -23.39 11.55 7.24
CA TYR A 510 -23.08 10.45 6.33
C TYR A 510 -21.81 10.70 5.49
N PHE A 511 -21.12 11.84 5.66
CA PHE A 511 -19.81 12.10 5.08
C PHE A 511 -18.69 11.79 6.09
N LEU A 512 -18.30 10.52 6.10
CA LEU A 512 -17.60 9.88 7.22
C LEU A 512 -16.06 10.02 7.24
N HIS A 513 -15.48 10.71 6.27
CA HIS A 513 -14.02 10.88 6.14
C HIS A 513 -13.66 12.28 5.63
N GLY A 514 -12.36 12.61 5.58
CA GLY A 514 -11.85 13.83 4.95
C GLY A 514 -12.17 13.86 3.45
N LEU A 515 -12.27 15.06 2.86
CA LEU A 515 -12.45 15.24 1.42
C LEU A 515 -11.33 14.62 0.58
N GLY A 516 -10.11 14.47 1.08
CA GLY A 516 -9.05 13.86 0.31
C GLY A 516 -7.66 13.89 0.94
N HIS A 517 -6.73 13.23 0.27
CA HIS A 517 -5.38 12.99 0.76
C HIS A 517 -4.34 13.13 -0.37
N PRO A 518 -3.05 13.28 -0.03
CA PRO A 518 -2.03 13.45 -1.05
C PRO A 518 -1.73 12.14 -1.76
N VAL A 519 -1.32 12.23 -3.03
CA VAL A 519 -0.88 11.11 -3.85
C VAL A 519 0.58 11.32 -4.24
N GLY A 520 1.37 10.24 -4.18
CA GLY A 520 2.83 10.26 -4.36
C GLY A 520 3.41 8.86 -4.44
N CYS A 521 4.63 8.66 -3.92
CA CYS A 521 5.29 7.35 -3.90
C CYS A 521 4.91 6.46 -2.69
N GLY A 522 3.76 6.74 -2.06
CA GLY A 522 3.18 5.98 -0.94
C GLY A 522 3.60 6.47 0.47
N GLY A 523 3.03 5.90 1.52
CA GLY A 523 3.32 6.29 2.91
C GLY A 523 2.60 7.57 3.37
N ARG A 524 2.94 8.08 4.57
CA ARG A 524 2.37 9.33 5.07
C ARG A 524 2.95 10.52 4.30
N GLU A 525 2.09 11.24 3.60
CA GLU A 525 2.38 12.57 3.05
C GLU A 525 1.29 13.54 3.55
N GLY A 526 1.60 14.83 3.56
CA GLY A 526 0.63 15.92 3.77
C GLY A 526 0.67 16.90 2.59
N PRO A 527 -0.21 17.91 2.54
CA PRO A 527 -1.32 18.17 3.46
C PRO A 527 -2.51 17.22 3.21
N ARG A 528 -3.62 17.36 3.96
CA ARG A 528 -4.88 16.62 3.78
C ARG A 528 -6.06 17.57 3.61
N PHE A 529 -7.04 17.21 2.80
CA PHE A 529 -8.34 17.90 2.81
C PHE A 529 -9.22 17.28 3.89
N ASN A 530 -9.28 17.94 5.05
CA ASN A 530 -10.17 17.59 6.16
C ASN A 530 -10.52 18.86 6.96
N GLN A 531 -11.40 18.74 7.95
CA GLN A 531 -11.95 19.88 8.68
C GLN A 531 -10.94 20.69 9.52
N THR A 532 -9.74 20.15 9.77
CA THR A 532 -8.78 20.73 10.73
C THR A 532 -7.43 21.12 10.12
N ASP A 533 -7.09 20.61 8.94
CA ASP A 533 -5.80 20.91 8.30
C ASP A 533 -5.80 22.32 7.68
N ALA A 534 -5.16 23.26 8.38
CA ALA A 534 -5.02 24.65 7.95
C ALA A 534 -3.80 24.88 7.04
N SER A 535 -3.20 23.82 6.47
CA SER A 535 -2.09 23.96 5.55
C SER A 535 -2.49 24.73 4.29
N ILE A 536 -1.54 25.52 3.76
CA ILE A 536 -1.71 26.26 2.52
C ILE A 536 -1.24 25.37 1.36
N LEU A 537 -2.10 25.16 0.36
CA LEU A 537 -1.76 24.43 -0.86
C LEU A 537 -0.66 25.12 -1.64
N ARG A 538 0.36 24.35 -2.03
CA ARG A 538 1.50 24.83 -2.81
C ARG A 538 1.50 24.19 -4.20
N PRO A 539 2.03 24.90 -5.22
CA PRO A 539 2.30 24.27 -6.50
C PRO A 539 3.17 23.01 -6.35
N GLY A 540 2.90 22.00 -7.16
CA GLY A 540 3.59 20.71 -7.09
C GLY A 540 2.90 19.64 -6.24
N VAL A 541 1.85 19.97 -5.49
CA VAL A 541 1.09 18.98 -4.70
C VAL A 541 0.08 18.25 -5.59
N VAL A 542 -0.16 16.97 -5.32
CA VAL A 542 -1.26 16.19 -5.92
C VAL A 542 -2.14 15.68 -4.79
N MET A 543 -3.45 15.95 -4.88
CA MET A 543 -4.46 15.61 -3.87
C MET A 543 -5.62 14.85 -4.49
N THR A 544 -6.25 13.94 -3.75
CA THR A 544 -7.58 13.41 -4.09
C THR A 544 -8.68 14.41 -3.72
N GLY A 545 -9.82 14.33 -4.41
CA GLY A 545 -11.06 15.03 -4.09
C GLY A 545 -12.22 14.05 -4.15
N GLU A 546 -12.53 13.43 -3.03
CA GLU A 546 -13.29 12.18 -2.90
C GLU A 546 -14.51 12.26 -1.96
N PRO A 547 -15.41 13.26 -2.07
CA PRO A 547 -16.56 13.31 -1.18
C PRO A 547 -17.44 12.06 -1.35
N GLY A 548 -18.07 11.64 -0.25
CA GLY A 548 -18.98 10.51 -0.25
C GLY A 548 -20.12 10.64 0.75
N ILE A 549 -21.25 10.03 0.41
CA ILE A 549 -22.42 9.88 1.29
C ILE A 549 -22.67 8.39 1.47
N TYR A 550 -22.66 7.93 2.72
CA TYR A 550 -22.80 6.52 3.08
C TYR A 550 -24.03 6.32 3.96
N LEU A 551 -25.10 5.78 3.40
CA LEU A 551 -26.35 5.53 4.13
C LEU A 551 -26.33 4.11 4.73
N PRO A 552 -26.18 3.95 6.05
CA PRO A 552 -25.98 2.65 6.68
C PRO A 552 -27.10 1.67 6.34
N GLY A 553 -26.72 0.45 5.94
CA GLY A 553 -27.67 -0.60 5.58
C GLY A 553 -28.47 -0.35 4.30
N LYS A 554 -28.17 0.73 3.54
CA LYS A 554 -28.83 1.04 2.26
C LYS A 554 -27.85 0.96 1.08
N PHE A 555 -27.01 1.97 0.93
CA PHE A 555 -26.00 2.12 -0.13
C PHE A 555 -25.09 3.31 0.19
N GLY A 556 -23.98 3.44 -0.51
CA GLY A 556 -23.14 4.63 -0.48
C GLY A 556 -22.72 5.05 -1.88
N VAL A 557 -22.30 6.30 -1.99
CA VAL A 557 -21.78 6.89 -3.22
C VAL A 557 -20.54 7.68 -2.88
N ARG A 558 -19.44 7.42 -3.61
CA ARG A 558 -18.22 8.23 -3.61
C ARG A 558 -17.81 8.49 -5.06
N ILE A 559 -17.33 9.71 -5.31
CA ILE A 559 -16.79 10.11 -6.61
C ILE A 559 -15.47 10.81 -6.31
N GLU A 560 -14.40 10.36 -6.94
CA GLU A 560 -13.05 10.80 -6.60
C GLU A 560 -12.20 11.02 -7.84
N ASP A 561 -11.49 12.14 -7.85
CA ASP A 561 -10.46 12.44 -8.83
C ASP A 561 -9.17 12.84 -8.13
N MET A 562 -8.08 12.81 -8.90
CA MET A 562 -6.80 13.42 -8.53
C MET A 562 -6.63 14.80 -9.14
N ILE A 563 -6.17 15.74 -8.33
CA ILE A 563 -5.97 17.13 -8.70
C ILE A 563 -4.51 17.50 -8.45
N TYR A 564 -3.81 17.87 -9.52
CA TYR A 564 -2.50 18.50 -9.48
C TYR A 564 -2.63 19.99 -9.24
N VAL A 565 -1.96 20.52 -8.22
CA VAL A 565 -1.87 21.96 -7.96
C VAL A 565 -0.73 22.52 -8.80
N GLY A 566 -1.06 23.11 -9.96
CA GLY A 566 -0.11 23.82 -10.81
C GLY A 566 0.10 25.27 -10.37
N GLU A 567 1.05 25.99 -10.99
CA GLU A 567 1.33 27.40 -10.63
C GLU A 567 0.15 28.35 -10.85
N ASN A 568 -0.75 28.02 -11.79
CA ASN A 568 -1.85 28.89 -12.20
C ASN A 568 -3.25 28.33 -11.85
N GLY A 569 -3.33 27.24 -11.09
CA GLY A 569 -4.60 26.61 -10.72
C GLY A 569 -4.51 25.10 -10.53
N GLY A 570 -5.62 24.48 -10.14
CA GLY A 570 -5.77 23.03 -10.11
C GLY A 570 -5.99 22.45 -11.50
N GLU A 571 -5.34 21.33 -11.78
CA GLU A 571 -5.53 20.50 -12.97
C GLU A 571 -6.06 19.14 -12.53
N ASN A 572 -7.22 18.75 -13.05
CA ASN A 572 -7.74 17.41 -12.83
C ASN A 572 -6.98 16.42 -13.70
N LEU A 573 -6.34 15.44 -13.06
CA LEU A 573 -5.57 14.39 -13.75
C LEU A 573 -6.46 13.21 -14.19
N THR A 574 -7.64 13.08 -13.60
CA THR A 574 -8.57 11.97 -13.83
C THR A 574 -9.51 12.29 -15.00
N HIS A 575 -9.47 11.47 -16.05
CA HIS A 575 -10.28 11.71 -17.26
C HIS A 575 -11.49 10.78 -17.39
N SER A 576 -11.61 9.78 -16.51
CA SER A 576 -12.78 8.91 -16.48
C SER A 576 -14.07 9.72 -16.25
N PRO A 577 -15.15 9.45 -17.00
CA PRO A 577 -16.41 10.18 -16.88
C PRO A 577 -16.98 10.12 -15.46
N LYS A 578 -17.62 11.21 -15.03
CA LYS A 578 -18.23 11.34 -13.70
C LYS A 578 -19.75 11.27 -13.74
N GLU A 579 -20.32 11.21 -14.93
CA GLU A 579 -21.74 10.99 -15.12
C GLU A 579 -22.09 9.57 -14.69
N LEU A 580 -23.29 9.40 -14.14
CA LEU A 580 -23.75 8.08 -13.72
C LEU A 580 -23.85 7.14 -14.93
N ILE A 581 -23.03 6.10 -14.92
CA ILE A 581 -23.04 5.02 -15.91
C ILE A 581 -23.79 3.83 -15.35
N CYS A 582 -24.69 3.28 -16.16
CA CYS A 582 -25.43 2.06 -15.87
C CYS A 582 -25.11 1.00 -16.95
N VAL A 583 -24.74 -0.22 -16.53
CA VAL A 583 -24.38 -1.35 -17.41
C VAL A 583 -25.41 -2.47 -17.37
#